data_AF-A0A1E5L8R0-F1
#
_entry.id   AF-A0A1E5L8R0-F1
#
_cell.length_a   1.000
_cell.length_b   1.000
_cell.length_c   1.000
_cell.angle_alpha   90.00
_cell.angle_beta   90.00
_cell.angle_gamma   90.00
#
_symmetry.space_group_name_H-M   'P 1'
#
loop_
_entity.id
_entity.type
_entity.pdbx_description
1 polymer ?
#
loop_
_entity_poly.entity_id
_entity_poly.type
_entity_poly.pdbx_seq_one_letter_code
_entity_poly.pdbx_strand_id
1 'polypeptide(L)'
;MVLVLFWHHVIERLRLTPLKDWVAQYKANGAESFQSSYTNYDFNFKIDVLNYINDFRVTPNEAAAIFNISSPSTVHKWVKLFNTVGSDALRSKQKGRPSMKKDPMKPTKQAQTEGSVEDLKTRIKRLEMENAYLKKLNALVQNKEKSPNKIKHK
;
A
#
# COMPACT_ATOMS: atom_id res chain seq x y z
N MET A 1 21.59 52.47 6.91
CA MET A 1 21.53 51.60 8.10
C MET A 1 20.39 50.56 8.10
N VAL A 2 19.65 50.36 6.99
CA VAL A 2 18.57 49.35 6.91
C VAL A 2 19.07 48.04 6.28
N LEU A 3 20.13 48.09 5.45
CA LEU A 3 20.70 46.90 4.78
C LEU A 3 21.44 45.94 5.74
N VAL A 4 22.06 46.45 6.81
CA VAL A 4 22.80 45.61 7.78
C VAL A 4 21.84 44.79 8.64
N LEU A 5 20.70 45.36 9.04
CA LEU A 5 19.65 44.65 9.76
C LEU A 5 18.90 43.66 8.86
N PHE A 6 18.73 43.99 7.58
CA PHE A 6 18.16 43.05 6.60
C PHE A 6 19.10 41.86 6.35
N TRP A 7 20.42 42.08 6.29
CA TRP A 7 21.42 41.01 6.20
C TRP A 7 21.44 40.13 7.46
N HIS A 8 21.36 40.72 8.65
CA HIS A 8 21.31 39.97 9.91
C HIS A 8 20.05 39.09 10.00
N HIS A 9 18.90 39.61 9.57
CA HIS A 9 17.63 38.88 9.60
C HIS A 9 17.53 37.80 8.51
N VAL A 10 18.19 37.98 7.36
CA VAL A 10 18.34 36.94 6.32
C VAL A 10 19.28 35.82 6.79
N ILE A 11 20.34 36.15 7.55
CA ILE A 11 21.26 35.17 8.14
C ILE A 11 20.60 34.38 9.28
N GLU A 12 19.77 35.01 10.11
CA GLU A 12 18.96 34.33 11.14
C GLU A 12 17.87 33.41 10.57
N ARG A 13 17.47 33.61 9.30
CA ARG A 13 16.51 32.76 8.57
C ARG A 13 17.14 31.66 7.71
N LEU A 14 18.47 31.60 7.62
CA LEU A 14 19.15 30.42 7.12
C LEU A 14 19.15 29.38 8.23
N ARG A 15 18.31 28.35 8.10
CA ARG A 15 18.39 27.19 8.98
C ARG A 15 19.82 26.64 8.87
N LEU A 16 20.65 26.91 9.89
CA LEU A 16 22.00 26.35 10.05
C LEU A 16 21.98 24.83 10.28
N THR A 17 20.80 24.19 10.20
CA THR A 17 20.63 22.77 10.49
C THR A 17 21.44 21.87 9.55
N PRO A 18 21.48 22.07 8.21
CA PRO A 18 22.28 21.19 7.35
C PRO A 18 23.78 21.34 7.62
N LEU A 19 24.25 22.55 7.92
CA LEU A 19 25.65 22.80 8.25
C LEU A 19 26.03 22.14 9.59
N LYS A 20 25.17 22.24 10.61
CA LYS A 20 25.37 21.54 11.89
C LYS A 20 25.44 20.03 11.72
N ASP A 21 24.57 19.47 10.88
CA ASP A 21 24.55 18.03 10.57
C ASP A 21 25.82 17.59 9.84
N TRP A 22 26.28 18.37 8.85
CA TRP A 22 27.54 18.10 8.14
C TRP A 22 28.74 18.20 9.06
N VAL A 23 28.80 19.20 9.94
CA VAL A 23 29.88 19.32 10.92
C VAL A 23 29.89 18.13 11.88
N ALA A 24 28.72 17.66 12.33
CA ALA A 24 28.62 16.47 13.18
C ALA A 24 29.09 15.20 12.45
N GLN A 25 28.67 14.99 11.21
CA GLN A 25 29.12 13.86 10.38
C GLN A 25 30.63 13.88 10.16
N TYR A 26 31.19 15.04 9.83
CA TYR A 26 32.64 15.18 9.64
C TYR A 26 33.42 14.87 10.93
N LYS A 27 32.94 15.34 12.08
CA LYS A 27 33.59 15.04 13.37
C LYS A 27 33.54 13.55 13.72
N ALA A 28 32.49 12.84 13.32
CA ALA A 28 32.33 11.42 13.61
C ALA A 28 33.12 10.52 12.64
N ASN A 29 33.11 10.83 11.35
CA ASN A 29 33.54 9.91 10.28
C ASN A 29 34.58 10.51 9.31
N GLY A 30 35.00 11.77 9.52
CA GLY A 30 35.96 12.45 8.65
C GLY A 30 35.41 12.79 7.27
N ALA A 31 36.31 12.96 6.30
CA ALA A 31 35.95 13.33 4.93
C ALA A 31 35.22 12.19 4.17
N GLU A 32 35.37 10.94 4.63
CA GLU A 32 34.79 9.77 4.00
C GLU A 32 33.25 9.77 4.04
N SER A 33 32.63 10.44 5.02
CA SER A 33 31.16 10.55 5.11
C SER A 33 30.51 11.29 3.94
N PHE A 34 31.29 12.06 3.19
CA PHE A 34 30.83 12.85 2.05
C PHE A 34 31.11 12.17 0.70
N GLN A 35 31.70 10.99 0.71
CA GLN A 35 31.83 10.21 -0.51
C GLN A 35 30.43 9.73 -0.94
N SER A 36 30.03 10.12 -2.14
CA SER A 36 28.74 9.71 -2.72
C SER A 36 28.72 8.19 -2.84
N SER A 37 27.91 7.54 -2.00
CA SER A 37 27.71 6.10 -2.03
C SER A 37 26.22 5.80 -2.18
N TYR A 38 25.89 4.91 -3.11
CA TYR A 38 24.54 4.34 -3.19
C TYR A 38 24.47 3.14 -2.25
N THR A 39 24.17 3.40 -0.98
CA THR A 39 24.07 2.35 0.04
C THR A 39 22.67 1.77 0.12
N ASN A 40 22.59 0.45 0.02
CA ASN A 40 21.37 -0.29 0.34
C ASN A 40 21.47 -0.75 1.79
N TYR A 41 20.56 -0.27 2.63
CA TYR A 41 20.46 -0.68 4.03
C TYR A 41 19.52 -1.88 4.16
N ASP A 42 20.04 -2.97 4.72
CA ASP A 42 19.24 -4.16 5.02
C ASP A 42 18.18 -3.87 6.10
N PHE A 43 17.16 -4.72 6.17
CA PHE A 43 16.11 -4.64 7.17
C PHE A 43 16.65 -4.65 8.60
N ASN A 44 17.56 -5.58 8.93
CA ASN A 44 18.08 -5.71 10.29
C ASN A 44 18.86 -4.46 10.70
N PHE A 45 19.72 -3.95 9.82
CA PHE A 45 20.44 -2.69 10.06
C PHE A 45 19.49 -1.52 10.38
N LYS A 46 18.39 -1.38 9.64
CA LYS A 46 17.41 -0.33 9.91
C LYS A 46 16.78 -0.48 11.30
N ILE A 47 16.47 -1.70 11.71
CA ILE A 47 15.91 -1.98 13.03
C ILE A 47 16.93 -1.65 14.12
N ASP A 48 18.19 -2.03 13.95
CA ASP A 48 19.26 -1.74 14.91
C ASP A 48 19.43 -0.23 15.11
N VAL A 49 19.41 0.55 14.03
CA VAL A 49 19.47 2.03 14.10
C VAL A 49 18.27 2.59 14.87
N LEU A 50 17.07 2.07 14.64
CA LEU A 50 15.86 2.54 15.33
C LEU A 50 15.84 2.15 16.82
N ASN A 51 16.29 0.94 17.14
CA ASN A 51 16.45 0.48 18.51
C ASN A 51 17.46 1.36 19.25
N TYR A 52 18.60 1.66 18.62
CA TYR A 52 19.59 2.58 19.17
C TYR A 52 19.01 3.97 19.48
N ILE A 53 18.21 4.53 18.56
CA ILE A 53 17.50 5.81 18.80
C ILE A 53 16.57 5.71 20.00
N ASN A 54 15.82 4.60 20.13
CA ASN A 54 14.91 4.41 21.24
C ASN A 54 15.64 4.24 22.58
N ASP A 55 16.70 3.43 22.60
CA ASP A 55 17.39 3.02 23.82
C ASP A 55 18.25 4.16 24.37
N PHE A 56 18.94 4.89 23.49
CA PHE A 56 19.84 5.99 23.88
C PHE A 56 19.21 7.38 23.76
N ARG A 57 17.95 7.47 23.32
CA ARG A 57 17.19 8.74 23.17
C ARG A 57 17.92 9.79 22.33
N VAL A 58 18.70 9.34 21.35
CA VAL A 58 19.43 10.23 20.43
C VAL A 58 18.52 10.75 19.32
N THR A 59 18.89 11.87 18.73
CA THR A 59 18.20 12.38 17.55
C THR A 59 18.52 11.53 16.31
N PRO A 60 17.63 11.52 15.30
CA PRO A 60 17.91 10.81 14.04
C PRO A 60 19.15 11.34 13.31
N ASN A 61 19.50 12.62 13.51
CA ASN A 61 20.70 13.22 12.94
C ASN A 61 21.98 12.70 13.60
N GLU A 62 21.96 12.59 14.94
CA GLU A 62 23.06 11.99 15.68
C GLU A 62 23.21 10.51 15.33
N ALA A 63 22.12 9.76 15.26
CA ALA A 63 22.14 8.37 14.80
C ALA A 63 22.70 8.25 13.38
N ALA A 64 22.32 9.14 12.46
CA ALA A 64 22.89 9.15 11.12
C ALA A 64 24.42 9.39 11.12
N ALA A 65 24.92 10.25 12.00
CA ALA A 65 26.36 10.44 12.15
C ALA A 65 27.04 9.19 12.73
N ILE A 66 26.49 8.60 13.79
CA ILE A 66 27.04 7.41 14.47
C ILE A 66 27.12 6.20 13.53
N PHE A 67 26.07 5.97 12.74
CA PHE A 67 25.98 4.84 11.81
C PHE A 67 26.52 5.15 10.41
N ASN A 68 27.20 6.29 10.24
CA ASN A 68 27.75 6.77 8.96
C ASN A 68 26.72 6.73 7.80
N ILE A 69 25.51 7.18 8.08
CA ILE A 69 24.43 7.33 7.11
C ILE A 69 24.56 8.74 6.51
N SER A 70 24.93 8.79 5.23
CA SER A 70 25.21 10.06 4.51
C SER A 70 24.08 11.09 4.62
N SER A 71 22.81 10.66 4.58
CA SER A 71 21.67 11.56 4.72
C SER A 71 20.87 11.30 6.01
N PRO A 72 20.84 12.24 6.96
CA PRO A 72 19.96 12.17 8.14
C PRO A 72 18.48 12.03 7.79
N SER A 73 18.08 12.57 6.63
CA SER A 73 16.72 12.42 6.10
C SER A 73 16.33 10.97 5.84
N THR A 74 17.30 10.07 5.62
CA THR A 74 17.05 8.64 5.48
C THR A 74 16.56 8.04 6.80
N VAL A 75 17.19 8.40 7.91
CA VAL A 75 16.80 7.94 9.26
C VAL A 75 15.43 8.52 9.64
N HIS A 76 15.16 9.79 9.33
CA HIS A 76 13.83 10.38 9.51
C HIS A 76 12.73 9.60 8.78
N LYS A 77 13.00 9.14 7.55
CA LYS A 77 12.04 8.32 6.81
C LYS A 77 11.78 6.98 7.49
N TRP A 78 12.81 6.34 8.05
CA TRP A 78 12.65 5.08 8.77
C TRP A 78 11.84 5.25 10.05
N VAL A 79 12.16 6.25 10.87
CA VAL A 79 11.38 6.57 12.08
C VAL A 79 9.91 6.81 11.73
N LYS A 80 9.65 7.61 10.69
CA LYS A 80 8.29 7.89 10.23
C LYS A 80 7.58 6.62 9.76
N LEU A 81 8.22 5.79 8.95
CA LEU A 81 7.64 4.53 8.46
C LEU A 81 7.34 3.56 9.60
N PHE A 82 8.25 3.43 10.55
CA PHE A 82 8.09 2.59 11.73
C PHE A 82 6.90 3.05 12.58
N ASN A 83 6.80 4.35 12.86
CA ASN A 83 5.71 4.88 13.68
C ASN A 83 4.34 4.83 13.00
N THR A 84 4.30 4.88 11.66
CA THR A 84 3.03 4.94 10.91
C THR A 84 2.51 3.57 10.50
N VAL A 85 3.38 2.63 10.16
CA VAL A 85 3.01 1.33 9.58
C VAL A 85 3.60 0.15 10.36
N GLY A 86 4.59 0.39 11.23
CA GLY A 86 5.30 -0.66 11.96
C GLY A 86 6.57 -1.14 11.24
N SER A 87 7.21 -2.15 11.81
CA SER A 87 8.49 -2.69 11.33
C SER A 87 8.43 -3.19 9.90
N ASP A 88 7.33 -3.85 9.48
CA ASP A 88 7.23 -4.46 8.15
C ASP A 88 7.37 -3.46 7.00
N ALA A 89 7.09 -2.18 7.23
CA ALA A 89 7.27 -1.13 6.22
C ALA A 89 8.75 -0.82 5.90
N LEU A 90 9.68 -1.25 6.75
CA LEU A 90 11.12 -1.06 6.54
C LEU A 90 11.72 -2.11 5.60
N ARG A 91 11.02 -3.23 5.37
CA ARG A 91 11.44 -4.25 4.40
C ARG A 91 11.42 -3.62 3.02
N SER A 92 12.47 -3.90 2.23
CA SER A 92 12.52 -3.46 0.85
C SER A 92 11.33 -4.07 0.10
N LYS A 93 10.44 -3.23 -0.43
CA LYS A 93 9.45 -3.70 -1.41
C LYS A 93 10.21 -4.16 -2.65
N GLN A 94 9.70 -5.20 -3.32
CA GLN A 94 10.27 -5.62 -4.60
C GLN A 94 10.30 -4.40 -5.54
N LYS A 95 11.52 -4.00 -5.91
CA LYS A 95 11.76 -2.81 -6.73
C LYS A 95 11.52 -3.21 -8.17
N GLY A 96 10.42 -2.75 -8.75
CA GLY A 96 10.10 -3.01 -10.15
C GLY A 96 8.68 -2.59 -10.51
N ARG A 97 8.49 -2.28 -11.79
CA ARG A 97 7.14 -2.29 -12.37
C ARG A 97 6.64 -3.74 -12.27
N PRO A 98 5.44 -4.01 -11.75
CA PRO A 98 4.86 -5.35 -11.88
C PRO A 98 4.97 -5.75 -13.35
N SER A 99 5.50 -6.95 -13.62
CA SER A 99 5.66 -7.45 -14.97
C SER A 99 4.36 -7.24 -15.72
N MET A 100 4.40 -6.51 -16.83
CA MET A 100 3.25 -6.42 -17.71
C MET A 100 2.89 -7.85 -18.06
N LYS A 101 1.72 -8.33 -17.62
CA LYS A 101 1.16 -9.55 -18.17
C LYS A 101 1.15 -9.31 -19.68
N LYS A 102 1.93 -10.08 -20.44
CA LYS A 102 1.68 -10.19 -21.86
C LYS A 102 0.27 -10.76 -21.91
N ASP A 103 -0.70 -9.97 -22.34
CA ASP A 103 -1.98 -10.54 -22.75
C ASP A 103 -1.62 -11.69 -23.68
N PRO A 104 -2.03 -12.94 -23.39
CA PRO A 104 -1.90 -13.98 -24.38
C PRO A 104 -2.65 -13.46 -25.59
N MET A 105 -1.90 -13.21 -26.67
CA MET A 105 -2.42 -12.86 -27.97
C MET A 105 -3.63 -13.76 -28.22
N LYS A 106 -4.82 -13.14 -28.25
CA LYS A 106 -6.11 -13.82 -28.30
C LYS A 106 -6.02 -15.00 -29.27
N PRO A 107 -6.16 -16.26 -28.81
CA PRO A 107 -6.86 -17.21 -29.62
C PRO A 107 -8.33 -16.75 -29.58
N THR A 108 -8.81 -16.32 -30.73
CA THR A 108 -10.18 -16.46 -31.22
C THR A 108 -11.15 -17.11 -30.21
N LYS A 109 -12.16 -16.33 -29.77
CA LYS A 109 -13.43 -16.76 -29.14
C LYS A 109 -13.40 -18.10 -28.38
N GLN A 110 -13.55 -18.05 -27.05
CA GLN A 110 -14.71 -18.64 -26.35
C GLN A 110 -14.68 -18.38 -24.83
N ALA A 111 -15.85 -17.96 -24.33
CA ALA A 111 -16.38 -18.05 -22.97
C ALA A 111 -15.63 -17.35 -21.80
N GLN A 112 -16.16 -16.18 -21.45
CA GLN A 112 -16.76 -15.91 -20.14
C GLN A 112 -16.08 -16.54 -18.91
N THR A 113 -15.31 -15.71 -18.22
CA THR A 113 -15.07 -15.85 -16.78
C THR A 113 -16.36 -15.63 -16.02
N GLU A 114 -17.11 -16.69 -15.74
CA GLU A 114 -18.09 -16.72 -14.64
C GLU A 114 -18.08 -18.09 -13.97
N GLY A 115 -17.53 -18.14 -12.75
CA GLY A 115 -17.78 -19.17 -11.76
C GLY A 115 -17.00 -20.48 -11.94
N SER A 116 -16.53 -21.04 -10.83
CA SER A 116 -16.07 -22.43 -10.76
C SER A 116 -17.15 -23.37 -11.31
N VAL A 117 -16.78 -24.57 -11.80
CA VAL A 117 -17.74 -25.60 -12.26
C VAL A 117 -18.83 -25.86 -11.23
N GLU A 118 -18.49 -25.77 -9.95
CA GLU A 118 -19.41 -25.86 -8.83
C GLU A 118 -20.44 -24.71 -8.81
N ASP A 119 -20.03 -23.47 -9.07
CA ASP A 119 -20.94 -22.32 -9.12
C ASP A 119 -21.96 -22.48 -10.25
N LEU A 120 -21.54 -22.97 -11.42
CA LEU A 120 -22.43 -23.27 -12.54
C LEU A 120 -23.44 -24.36 -12.19
N LYS A 121 -23.01 -25.44 -11.50
CA LYS A 121 -23.93 -26.48 -11.01
C LYS A 121 -24.95 -25.92 -10.02
N THR A 122 -24.53 -25.06 -9.09
CA THR A 122 -25.46 -24.44 -8.14
C THR A 122 -26.47 -23.56 -8.84
N ARG A 123 -26.05 -22.81 -9.86
CA ARG A 123 -26.93 -21.94 -10.65
C ARG A 123 -27.95 -22.74 -11.45
N ILE A 124 -27.54 -23.82 -12.10
CA ILE A 124 -28.43 -24.71 -12.84
C ILE A 124 -29.48 -25.29 -11.90
N LYS A 125 -29.06 -25.86 -10.77
CA LYS A 125 -29.98 -26.43 -9.78
C LYS A 125 -31.00 -25.41 -9.28
N ARG A 126 -30.57 -24.17 -9.04
CA ARG A 126 -31.46 -23.07 -8.65
C ARG A 126 -32.50 -22.75 -9.73
N LEU A 127 -32.06 -22.64 -10.99
CA LEU A 127 -32.92 -22.34 -12.13
C LEU A 127 -33.92 -23.48 -12.42
N GLU A 128 -33.52 -24.72 -12.23
CA GLU A 128 -34.42 -25.88 -12.37
C GLU A 128 -35.54 -25.85 -11.32
N MET A 129 -35.22 -25.53 -10.07
CA MET A 129 -36.22 -25.37 -9.01
C MET A 129 -37.20 -24.22 -9.31
N GLU A 130 -36.69 -23.07 -9.77
CA GLU A 130 -37.50 -21.90 -10.14
C GLU A 130 -38.46 -22.24 -11.31
N ASN A 131 -37.96 -22.89 -12.35
CA ASN A 131 -38.78 -23.33 -13.47
C ASN A 131 -39.83 -24.38 -13.09
N ALA A 132 -39.48 -25.34 -12.22
CA ALA A 132 -40.43 -26.33 -11.74
C ALA A 132 -41.59 -25.68 -10.97
N TYR A 133 -41.28 -24.68 -10.13
CA TYR A 133 -42.29 -23.91 -9.41
C TYR A 133 -43.21 -23.15 -10.37
N LEU A 134 -42.66 -22.44 -11.35
CA LEU A 134 -43.43 -21.70 -12.35
C LEU A 134 -44.34 -22.62 -13.18
N LYS A 135 -43.86 -23.80 -13.58
CA LYS A 135 -44.68 -24.80 -14.28
C LYS A 135 -45.86 -25.28 -13.44
N LYS A 136 -45.65 -25.53 -12.14
CA LYS A 136 -46.71 -25.92 -11.21
C LYS A 136 -47.74 -24.80 -11.03
N LEU A 137 -47.28 -23.56 -10.91
CA LEU A 137 -48.16 -22.39 -10.82
C LEU A 137 -49.03 -22.23 -12.08
N ASN A 138 -48.41 -22.32 -13.26
CA ASN A 138 -49.14 -22.26 -14.52
C ASN A 138 -50.16 -23.40 -14.65
N ALA A 139 -49.83 -24.62 -14.22
CA ALA A 139 -50.77 -25.73 -14.22
C ALA A 139 -52.00 -25.47 -13.32
N LEU A 140 -51.81 -24.86 -12.15
CA LEU A 140 -52.91 -24.48 -11.26
C LEU A 140 -53.80 -23.39 -11.86
N VAL A 141 -53.19 -22.37 -12.49
CA VAL A 141 -53.92 -21.30 -13.19
C VAL A 141 -54.74 -21.88 -14.34
N GLN A 142 -54.14 -22.73 -15.17
CA GLN A 142 -54.82 -23.39 -16.27
C GLN A 142 -55.96 -24.31 -15.80
N ASN A 143 -55.80 -25.02 -14.68
CA ASN A 143 -56.87 -25.83 -14.11
C ASN A 143 -58.03 -24.96 -13.59
N LYS A 144 -57.74 -23.78 -13.01
CA LYS A 144 -58.75 -22.82 -12.55
C LYS A 144 -59.51 -22.18 -13.72
N GLU A 145 -58.82 -21.84 -14.81
CA GLU A 145 -59.43 -21.32 -16.04
C GLU A 145 -60.31 -22.36 -16.74
N LYS A 146 -59.90 -23.63 -16.71
CA LYS A 146 -60.67 -24.75 -17.29
C LYS A 146 -61.80 -25.24 -16.38
N SER A 147 -61.85 -24.84 -15.11
CA SER A 147 -63.00 -25.09 -14.25
C SER A 147 -64.04 -23.99 -14.47
N PRO A 148 -65.19 -24.25 -15.10
CA PRO A 148 -66.23 -23.26 -15.23
C PRO A 148 -66.77 -22.93 -13.83
N ASN A 149 -66.60 -21.69 -13.39
CA ASN A 149 -67.30 -21.14 -12.24
C ASN A 149 -68.81 -21.20 -12.53
N LYS A 150 -69.51 -22.22 -12.03
CA LYS A 150 -70.97 -22.27 -12.06
C LYS A 150 -71.50 -21.24 -11.07
N ILE A 151 -71.68 -20.01 -11.54
CA ILE A 151 -72.40 -18.97 -10.80
C ILE A 151 -73.88 -19.38 -10.78
N LYS A 152 -74.35 -19.92 -9.65
CA LYS A 152 -75.79 -20.07 -9.38
C LYS A 152 -76.34 -18.70 -9.01
N HIS A 153 -77.03 -18.06 -9.94
CA HIS A 153 -77.92 -16.93 -9.61
C HIS A 153 -79.19 -17.48 -8.94
N LYS A 154 -79.61 -16.84 -7.84
CA LYS A 154 -80.92 -16.97 -7.22
C LYS A 154 -81.51 -15.58 -7.07
#